data_AF-A0A923K4I1-F1
#
_entry.id   AF-A0A923K4I1-F1
#
_cell.length_a   1.000
_cell.length_b   1.000
_cell.length_c   1.000
_cell.angle_alpha   90.00
_cell.angle_beta   90.00
_cell.angle_gamma   90.00
#
_symmetry.space_group_name_H-M   'P 1'
#
loop_
_entity.id
_entity.type
_entity.pdbx_description
1 polymer ?
#
loop_
_entity_poly.entity_id
_entity_poly.type
_entity_poly.pdbx_seq_one_letter_code
_entity_poly.pdbx_strand_id
1 'polypeptide(L)'
;MSDIEILSVSPDGRYQVQATPWEAGNSHWVFPPQIMDLRNGHVVFGFKDPLWSADLSNWTSPTQVELTLRKYPGHRAPRGLKVIIECALGTAEYGDGMHIELARLESTLERMLDLLG
;
A
#
# COMPACT_ATOMS: atom_id res chain seq x y z
N MET A 1 1.88 -20.95 9.39
CA MET A 1 1.37 -19.65 9.86
C MET A 1 2.08 -18.63 9.01
N SER A 2 1.36 -17.78 8.28
CA SER A 2 2.01 -16.69 7.57
C SER A 2 2.35 -15.63 8.60
N ASP A 3 3.64 -15.40 8.83
CA ASP A 3 4.09 -14.40 9.79
C ASP A 3 3.83 -13.01 9.23
N ILE A 4 3.37 -12.11 10.09
CA ILE A 4 3.21 -10.70 9.73
C ILE A 4 4.62 -10.09 9.68
N GLU A 5 4.94 -9.46 8.57
CA GLU A 5 6.17 -8.70 8.39
C GLU A 5 5.88 -7.20 8.54
N ILE A 6 6.64 -6.53 9.40
CA ILE A 6 6.57 -5.07 9.54
C ILE A 6 7.47 -4.46 8.46
N LEU A 7 6.86 -3.74 7.51
CA LEU A 7 7.58 -3.09 6.42
C LEU A 7 8.19 -1.76 6.87
N SER A 8 7.45 -0.98 7.67
CA SER A 8 7.89 0.30 8.21
C SER A 8 7.00 0.77 9.36
N VAL A 9 7.49 1.72 10.15
CA VAL A 9 6.76 2.34 11.27
C VAL A 9 6.87 3.87 11.15
N SER A 10 5.80 4.59 11.45
CA SER A 10 5.78 6.05 11.40
C SER A 10 6.79 6.66 12.40
N PRO A 11 7.32 7.86 12.15
CA PRO A 11 8.30 8.51 13.02
C PRO A 11 7.87 8.65 14.49
N ASP A 12 6.58 8.78 14.75
CA ASP A 12 6.01 8.88 16.10
C ASP A 12 5.56 7.52 16.67
N GLY A 13 5.72 6.43 15.93
CA GLY A 13 5.33 5.09 16.32
C GLY A 13 3.82 4.82 16.28
N ARG A 14 3.00 5.76 15.80
CA ARG A 14 1.54 5.61 15.81
C ARG A 14 1.04 4.64 14.74
N TYR A 15 1.61 4.68 13.55
CA TYR A 15 1.17 3.85 12.43
C TYR A 15 2.24 2.86 12.02
N GLN A 16 1.82 1.71 11.50
CA GLN A 16 2.73 0.73 10.92
C GLN A 16 2.20 0.25 9.59
N VAL A 17 3.11 0.10 8.62
CA VAL A 17 2.84 -0.65 7.41
C VAL A 17 3.32 -2.07 7.64
N GLN A 18 2.42 -3.03 7.48
CA GLN A 18 2.70 -4.45 7.63
C GLN A 18 2.21 -5.21 6.41
N ALA A 19 2.74 -6.41 6.20
CA ALA A 19 2.25 -7.34 5.20
C ALA A 19 2.13 -8.74 5.79
N THR A 20 1.32 -9.58 5.15
CA THR A 20 1.37 -11.02 5.31
C THR A 20 1.90 -11.59 4.00
N PRO A 21 3.23 -11.76 3.87
CA PRO A 21 3.83 -12.16 2.60
C PRO A 21 3.37 -13.54 2.16
N TRP A 22 3.25 -13.72 0.85
CA TRP A 22 2.96 -15.03 0.26
C TRP A 22 3.71 -15.22 -1.05
N GLU A 23 4.04 -16.47 -1.36
CA GLU A 23 4.76 -16.83 -2.58
C GLU A 23 3.76 -17.12 -3.71
N ALA A 24 3.84 -16.35 -4.79
CA ALA A 24 2.98 -16.47 -5.97
C ALA A 24 3.53 -17.44 -7.04
N GLY A 25 4.50 -18.26 -6.66
CA GLY A 25 5.24 -19.21 -7.50
C GLY A 25 6.52 -18.64 -8.10
N ASN A 26 7.44 -19.51 -8.53
CA ASN A 26 8.74 -19.16 -9.11
C ASN A 26 9.57 -18.17 -8.27
N SER A 27 9.54 -18.30 -6.93
CA SER A 27 10.23 -17.38 -6.02
C SER A 27 9.75 -15.93 -6.14
N HIS A 28 8.59 -15.67 -6.74
CA HIS A 28 7.96 -14.36 -6.73
C HIS A 28 7.17 -14.19 -5.45
N TRP A 29 7.57 -13.22 -4.63
CA TRP A 29 6.88 -12.86 -3.40
C TRP A 29 5.96 -11.66 -3.62
N VAL A 30 4.83 -11.69 -2.93
CA VAL A 30 3.87 -10.58 -2.88
C VAL A 30 3.74 -10.16 -1.42
N PHE A 31 3.78 -8.86 -1.19
CA PHE A 31 3.70 -8.25 0.14
C PHE A 31 2.45 -7.36 0.23
N PRO A 32 1.25 -7.91 0.48
CA PRO A 32 0.02 -7.13 0.51
C PRO A 32 0.03 -6.16 1.69
N PRO A 33 0.12 -4.84 1.45
CA PRO A 33 0.28 -3.90 2.54
C PRO A 33 -1.05 -3.68 3.26
N GLN A 34 -0.96 -3.61 4.58
CA GLN A 34 -1.97 -3.07 5.47
C GLN A 34 -1.33 -1.98 6.33
N ILE A 35 -2.08 -0.89 6.56
CA ILE A 35 -1.69 0.19 7.45
C ILE A 35 -2.53 0.09 8.71
N MET A 36 -1.88 -0.07 9.85
CA MET A 36 -2.50 -0.15 11.17
C MET A 36 -2.29 1.17 11.92
N ASP A 37 -3.33 1.68 12.59
CA ASP A 37 -3.18 2.66 13.66
C ASP A 37 -2.98 1.89 14.97
N LEU A 38 -1.76 1.90 15.50
CA LEU A 38 -1.38 1.16 16.70
C LEU A 38 -1.97 1.76 17.97
N ARG A 39 -2.47 3.00 17.93
CA ARG A 39 -3.08 3.64 19.10
C ARG A 39 -4.45 3.04 19.44
N ASN A 40 -5.24 2.72 18.42
CA ASN A 40 -6.58 2.15 18.57
C ASN A 40 -6.67 0.69 18.10
N GLY A 41 -5.67 0.18 17.38
CA GLY A 41 -5.63 -1.19 16.86
C GLY A 41 -6.45 -1.38 15.59
N HIS A 42 -6.82 -0.31 14.89
CA HIS A 42 -7.70 -0.38 13.72
C HIS A 42 -6.89 -0.36 12.42
N VAL A 43 -7.41 -1.05 11.40
CA VAL A 43 -6.89 -0.97 10.03
C VAL A 43 -7.29 0.38 9.43
N VAL A 44 -6.32 1.21 9.09
CA VAL A 44 -6.51 2.47 8.35
C VAL A 44 -6.75 2.18 6.88
N PHE A 45 -5.96 1.26 6.32
CA PHE A 45 -6.05 0.86 4.92
C PHE A 45 -5.52 -0.55 4.70
N GLY A 46 -6.10 -1.26 3.75
CA GLY A 46 -5.60 -2.52 3.23
C GLY A 46 -6.28 -2.83 1.91
N PHE A 47 -5.52 -3.40 0.97
CA PHE A 47 -6.09 -3.89 -0.29
C PHE A 47 -6.97 -5.13 -0.03
N LYS A 48 -8.10 -5.23 -0.74
CA LYS A 48 -8.93 -6.43 -0.73
C LYS A 48 -8.31 -7.53 -1.59
N ASP A 49 -7.75 -7.15 -2.72
CA ASP A 49 -7.02 -8.05 -3.61
C ASP A 49 -5.60 -8.31 -3.07
N PRO A 50 -5.25 -9.56 -2.71
CA PRO A 50 -3.93 -9.90 -2.17
C PRO A 50 -2.82 -9.85 -3.22
N LEU A 51 -3.12 -9.50 -4.48
CA LEU A 51 -2.14 -9.37 -5.55
C LEU A 51 -1.40 -8.04 -5.54
N TRP A 52 -1.85 -7.05 -4.76
CA TRP A 52 -1.08 -5.83 -4.53
C TRP A 52 0.14 -6.13 -3.66
N SER A 53 1.29 -5.61 -4.05
CA SER A 53 2.56 -5.71 -3.32
C SER A 53 3.06 -4.31 -3.00
N ALA A 54 3.52 -4.07 -1.77
CA ALA A 54 4.34 -2.92 -1.44
C ALA A 54 5.82 -3.29 -1.62
N ASP A 55 6.45 -2.65 -2.61
CA ASP A 55 7.88 -2.84 -2.88
C ASP A 55 8.73 -1.86 -2.05
N LEU A 56 8.19 -0.67 -1.72
CA LEU A 56 8.80 0.31 -0.82
C LEU A 56 7.74 0.97 0.06
N SER A 57 8.15 1.36 1.27
CA SER A 57 7.33 2.10 2.23
C SER A 57 8.18 3.15 2.96
N ASN A 58 7.95 4.43 2.68
CA ASN A 58 8.74 5.55 3.20
C ASN A 58 7.83 6.57 3.89
N TRP A 59 8.04 6.81 5.18
CA TRP A 59 7.31 7.85 5.90
C TRP A 59 7.89 9.23 5.60
N THR A 60 7.04 10.16 5.17
CA THR A 60 7.41 11.57 4.91
C THR A 60 7.02 12.47 6.09
N SER A 61 6.08 12.01 6.93
CA SER A 61 5.66 12.66 8.17
C SER A 61 5.14 11.60 9.17
N PRO A 62 4.77 11.96 10.40
CA PRO A 62 4.10 11.06 11.34
C PRO A 62 2.79 10.44 10.82
N THR A 63 2.13 11.06 9.84
CA THR A 63 0.83 10.61 9.33
C THR A 63 0.84 10.26 7.84
N GLN A 64 1.93 10.58 7.13
CA GLN A 64 2.05 10.36 5.69
C GLN A 64 3.09 9.30 5.34
N VAL A 65 2.67 8.33 4.54
CA VAL A 65 3.55 7.28 3.99
C VAL A 65 3.44 7.25 2.48
N GLU A 66 4.58 7.32 1.79
CA GLU A 66 4.69 7.01 0.37
C GLU A 66 4.85 5.48 0.22
N LEU A 67 3.96 4.86 -0.56
CA LEU A 67 4.08 3.47 -0.97
C LEU A 67 4.44 3.39 -2.45
N THR A 68 5.44 2.58 -2.77
CA THR A 68 5.66 2.09 -4.14
C THR A 68 4.99 0.74 -4.28
N LEU A 69 3.97 0.66 -5.12
CA LEU A 69 3.07 -0.47 -5.27
C LEU A 69 3.24 -1.16 -6.61
N ARG A 70 3.06 -2.47 -6.63
CA ARG A 70 2.98 -3.26 -7.86
C ARG A 70 1.83 -4.25 -7.75
N LYS A 71 1.09 -4.48 -8.84
CA LYS A 71 0.07 -5.53 -8.88
C LYS A 71 0.64 -6.77 -9.55
N TYR A 72 0.54 -7.93 -8.90
CA TYR A 72 0.93 -9.21 -9.47
C TYR A 72 -0.17 -9.77 -10.39
N PRO A 73 0.17 -10.34 -11.56
CA PRO A 73 1.50 -10.33 -12.15
C PRO A 73 1.85 -8.96 -12.74
N GLY A 74 3.11 -8.52 -12.55
CA GLY A 74 3.58 -7.15 -12.75
C GLY A 74 3.70 -6.64 -14.18
N HIS A 75 2.91 -7.16 -15.11
CA HIS A 75 3.00 -6.83 -16.54
C HIS A 75 2.48 -5.42 -16.87
N ARG A 76 1.60 -4.87 -16.03
CA ARG A 76 0.84 -3.63 -16.34
C ARG A 76 1.46 -2.33 -15.82
N ALA A 77 2.42 -2.39 -14.88
CA ALA A 77 3.10 -1.21 -14.34
C ALA A 77 4.55 -1.54 -13.94
N PRO A 78 5.50 -1.55 -14.90
CA PRO A 78 6.86 -2.00 -14.66
C PRO A 78 7.68 -1.08 -13.74
N ARG A 79 7.25 0.18 -13.54
CA ARG A 79 7.91 1.15 -12.65
C ARG A 79 7.29 1.24 -11.25
N GLY A 80 6.23 0.47 -10.99
CA GLY A 80 5.40 0.60 -9.79
C GLY A 80 4.54 1.88 -9.79
N LEU A 81 3.44 1.85 -9.06
CA LEU A 81 2.57 2.99 -8.78
C LEU A 81 3.02 3.63 -7.47
N LYS A 82 3.24 4.93 -7.46
CA LYS A 82 3.53 5.68 -6.22
C LYS A 82 2.26 6.32 -5.70
N VAL A 83 1.95 6.08 -4.43
CA VAL A 83 0.83 6.72 -3.73
C VAL A 83 1.32 7.29 -2.41
N ILE A 84 0.82 8.46 -2.02
CA ILE A 84 1.04 9.03 -0.69
C ILE A 84 -0.25 8.84 0.09
N ILE A 85 -0.20 8.12 1.20
CA ILE A 85 -1.36 7.90 2.08
C ILE A 85 -1.25 8.83 3.27
N GLU A 86 -2.27 9.67 3.47
CA GLU A 86 -2.47 10.49 4.66
C GLU A 86 -3.39 9.75 5.63
N CYS A 87 -2.78 9.07 6.58
CA CYS A 87 -3.44 8.17 7.51
C CYS A 87 -4.45 8.90 8.41
N ALA A 88 -4.15 10.15 8.80
CA ALA A 88 -5.02 10.89 9.70
C ALA A 88 -6.30 11.39 9.02
N LEU A 89 -6.24 11.67 7.71
CA LEU A 89 -7.39 12.15 6.94
C LEU A 89 -8.14 11.03 6.22
N GLY A 90 -7.57 9.82 6.14
CA GLY A 90 -8.21 8.72 5.42
C GLY A 90 -8.22 8.94 3.90
N THR A 91 -7.19 9.61 3.38
CA THR A 91 -7.04 9.96 1.96
C THR A 91 -5.71 9.48 1.41
N ALA A 92 -5.63 9.40 0.09
CA ALA A 92 -4.40 9.17 -0.65
C ALA A 92 -4.26 10.17 -1.79
N GLU A 93 -3.02 10.39 -2.20
CA GLU A 93 -2.65 11.17 -3.37
C GLU A 93 -1.96 10.26 -4.38
N TYR A 94 -2.31 10.42 -5.65
CA TYR A 94 -1.67 9.73 -6.78
C TYR A 94 -1.38 10.70 -7.92
N GLY A 95 -0.21 10.57 -8.55
CA GLY A 95 0.19 11.39 -9.69
C GLY A 95 0.28 12.88 -9.36
N ASP A 96 -0.28 13.74 -10.22
CA ASP A 96 -0.24 15.20 -10.12
C ASP A 96 -1.22 15.77 -9.05
N GLY A 97 -1.28 15.19 -7.85
CA GLY A 97 -2.10 15.72 -6.77
C GLY A 97 -3.56 15.22 -6.71
N MET A 98 -3.89 14.12 -7.41
CA MET A 98 -5.25 13.58 -7.36
C MET A 98 -5.54 13.00 -5.97
N HIS A 99 -6.41 13.67 -5.22
CA HIS A 99 -6.87 13.22 -3.91
C HIS A 99 -7.97 12.17 -4.02
N ILE A 100 -7.81 11.07 -3.30
CA ILE A 100 -8.67 9.88 -3.35
C ILE A 100 -9.01 9.48 -1.91
N GLU A 101 -10.29 9.23 -1.62
CA GLU A 101 -10.66 8.56 -0.36
C GLU A 101 -10.06 7.15 -0.31
N LEU A 102 -9.52 6.72 0.84
CA LEU A 102 -8.89 5.39 0.95
C LEU A 102 -9.85 4.24 0.59
N ALA A 103 -11.14 4.40 0.86
CA ALA A 103 -12.17 3.43 0.47
C ALA A 103 -12.29 3.22 -1.06
N ARG A 104 -11.80 4.18 -1.86
CA ARG A 104 -11.83 4.15 -3.33
C ARG A 104 -10.46 3.92 -3.95
N LEU A 105 -9.39 3.93 -3.15
CA LEU A 105 -8.00 3.88 -3.64
C LEU A 105 -7.78 2.66 -4.54
N GLU A 106 -8.09 1.46 -4.06
CA GLU A 106 -7.91 0.21 -4.82
C GLU A 106 -8.60 0.25 -6.19
N SER A 107 -9.90 0.54 -6.23
CA SER A 107 -10.66 0.64 -7.49
C SER A 107 -10.16 1.74 -8.44
N THR A 108 -9.46 2.75 -7.89
CA THR A 108 -8.89 3.83 -8.68
C THR A 108 -7.57 3.39 -9.29
N LEU A 109 -6.70 2.74 -8.51
CA LEU A 109 -5.45 2.18 -9.01
C LEU A 109 -5.69 1.06 -10.05
N GLU A 110 -6.72 0.23 -9.86
CA GLU A 110 -7.10 -0.78 -10.85
C GLU A 110 -7.49 -0.15 -12.19
N ARG A 111 -8.34 0.87 -12.18
CA ARG A 111 -8.69 1.62 -13.39
C ARG A 111 -7.46 2.26 -14.04
N MET A 112 -6.52 2.77 -13.26
CA MET A 112 -5.28 3.32 -13.80
C MET A 112 -4.40 2.25 -14.45
N LEU A 113 -4.32 1.06 -13.88
CA LEU A 113 -3.60 -0.07 -14.49
C LEU A 113 -4.24 -0.52 -15.80
N ASP A 114 -5.58 -0.49 -15.90
CA ASP A 114 -6.29 -0.81 -17.14
C ASP A 114 -6.05 0.22 -18.25
N LEU A 115 -5.75 1.48 -17.90
CA LEU A 115 -5.41 2.54 -18.87
C LEU A 115 -3.94 2.48 -19.34
N LEU A 116 -3.08 1.74 -18.63
CA LEU A 116 -1.66 1.59 -18.95
C LEU A 116 -1.37 0.35 -19.83
N GLY A 117 -2.37 -0.51 -20.07
CA GLY A 117 -2.29 -1.70 -20.92
C GLY A 117 -2.91 -1.49 -22.30
#